data_AF-A0A1H9TEG5-F1
#
_entry.id   AF-A0A1H9TEG5-F1
#
_cell.length_a   1.000
_cell.length_b   1.000
_cell.length_c   1.000
_cell.angle_alpha   90.00
_cell.angle_beta   90.00
_cell.angle_gamma   90.00
#
_symmetry.space_group_name_H-M   'P 1'
#
loop_
_entity.id
_entity.type
_entity.pdbx_description
1 polymer ?
#
loop_
_entity_poly.entity_id
_entity_poly.type
_entity_poly.pdbx_seq_one_letter_code
_entity_poly.pdbx_strand_id
1 'polypeptide(L)'
;MSWRHQDPAVLADAAVSSVALTADPSAQSAAPGFWHWSRDAHRAVADAVLALPDARVHALAETVVADPADSAACRALTALLTDRLAGDPAEPGIAHLAAAAWDAETRSRLRMQTGTERPAGLGAPGAAEILRTARPAAGPTGAVDAALVIPFRERGEEGERTRNLAAVLHALNDQSHPRDRYRVVVVEADSRPRWEHLYGTYCDTYLFAENAGPFNYSWTINAGVVHGARPAELICVLEADILVDRGFVARAVERFRTPGTQAHWPFEDMLYLDAASSHQAVGERCLEGAAAVRRDALRGVFLRRTPGACVWLRESLFSRIGGYDERFTAGWGGADNDFTWRADLHGGLDRYRDDHLVHLHHARAADWFDAEGTGPGAYETFPWCTWPPDSDIGDLAKFSTHRSR
;
A
#
# COMPACT_ATOMS: atom_id res chain seq x y z
N MET A 1 14.04 -3.20 24.00
CA MET A 1 13.22 -3.06 25.24
C MET A 1 12.60 -4.40 25.58
N SER A 2 12.39 -4.71 26.86
CA SER A 2 11.75 -5.96 27.30
C SER A 2 10.22 -5.85 27.19
N TRP A 3 9.54 -6.98 26.93
CA TRP A 3 8.07 -7.08 26.95
C TRP A 3 7.47 -6.63 28.30
N ARG A 4 8.25 -6.71 29.39
CA ARG A 4 7.84 -6.33 30.76
C ARG A 4 7.48 -4.85 30.93
N HIS A 5 7.83 -4.01 29.97
CA HIS A 5 7.50 -2.58 29.98
C HIS A 5 6.37 -2.22 29.00
N GLN A 6 5.78 -3.22 28.34
CA GLN A 6 4.70 -2.99 27.39
C GLN A 6 3.36 -3.00 28.11
N ASP A 7 2.41 -2.23 27.57
CA ASP A 7 1.02 -2.26 27.98
C ASP A 7 0.43 -3.67 27.70
N PRO A 8 -0.19 -4.33 28.69
CA PRO A 8 -0.89 -5.60 28.50
C PRO A 8 -1.87 -5.59 27.31
N ALA A 9 -2.56 -4.48 27.06
CA ALA A 9 -3.50 -4.36 25.96
C ALA A 9 -2.80 -4.44 24.59
N VAL A 10 -1.58 -3.89 24.47
CA VAL A 10 -0.78 -3.96 23.24
C VAL A 10 -0.34 -5.39 22.96
N LEU A 11 0.11 -6.13 23.99
CA LEU A 11 0.51 -7.53 23.86
C LEU A 11 -0.70 -8.44 23.55
N ALA A 12 -1.85 -8.18 24.17
CA ALA A 12 -3.09 -8.90 23.89
C ALA A 12 -3.57 -8.70 22.45
N ASP A 13 -3.56 -7.46 21.97
CA ASP A 13 -3.91 -7.15 20.58
C ASP A 13 -2.96 -7.83 19.59
N ALA A 14 -1.63 -7.78 19.85
CA ALA A 14 -0.65 -8.49 19.04
C ALA A 14 -0.87 -10.02 19.02
N ALA A 15 -1.28 -10.59 20.16
CA ALA A 15 -1.61 -12.02 20.26
C ALA A 15 -2.81 -12.39 19.40
N VAL A 16 -3.93 -11.65 19.53
CA VAL A 16 -5.13 -11.88 18.71
C VAL A 16 -4.86 -11.64 17.23
N SER A 17 -4.12 -10.59 16.90
CA SER A 17 -3.65 -10.31 15.55
C SER A 17 -2.88 -11.49 14.97
N SER A 18 -1.98 -12.11 15.75
CA SER A 18 -1.22 -13.28 15.30
C SER A 18 -2.11 -14.50 15.05
N VAL A 19 -3.08 -14.78 15.94
CA VAL A 19 -4.08 -15.85 15.74
C VAL A 19 -4.84 -15.62 14.42
N ALA A 20 -5.41 -14.44 14.23
CA ALA A 20 -6.15 -14.10 13.02
C ALA A 20 -5.29 -14.17 11.74
N LEU A 21 -4.06 -13.62 11.78
CA LEU A 21 -3.11 -13.68 10.65
C LEU A 21 -2.78 -15.12 10.25
N THR A 22 -2.56 -16.01 11.22
CA THR A 22 -2.26 -17.43 10.94
C THR A 22 -3.43 -18.19 10.33
N ALA A 23 -4.66 -17.74 10.59
CA ALA A 23 -5.89 -18.37 10.12
C ALA A 23 -6.46 -17.76 8.82
N ASP A 24 -6.04 -16.55 8.43
CA ASP A 24 -6.60 -15.83 7.28
C ASP A 24 -5.65 -15.83 6.05
N PRO A 25 -5.92 -16.64 5.00
CA PRO A 25 -5.13 -16.64 3.77
C PRO A 25 -5.15 -15.30 3.02
N SER A 26 -6.24 -14.54 3.10
CA SER A 26 -6.33 -13.21 2.47
C SER A 26 -5.35 -12.25 3.14
N ALA A 27 -5.30 -12.24 4.48
CA ALA A 27 -4.35 -11.43 5.24
C ALA A 27 -2.89 -11.82 4.94
N GLN A 28 -2.59 -13.12 4.81
CA GLN A 28 -1.25 -13.61 4.48
C GLN A 28 -0.80 -13.19 3.07
N SER A 29 -1.73 -13.11 2.12
CA SER A 29 -1.46 -12.69 0.75
C SER A 29 -1.36 -11.17 0.56
N ALA A 30 -1.81 -10.37 1.54
CA ALA A 30 -1.70 -8.91 1.49
C ALA A 30 -0.24 -8.46 1.37
N ALA A 31 0.69 -9.17 2.02
CA ALA A 31 2.11 -8.86 2.06
C ALA A 31 2.97 -10.15 2.23
N PRO A 32 3.09 -11.00 1.19
CA PRO A 32 3.58 -12.38 1.29
C PRO A 32 5.05 -12.46 1.68
N GLY A 33 5.89 -11.51 1.24
CA GLY A 33 7.30 -11.46 1.66
C GLY A 33 7.43 -11.22 3.16
N PHE A 34 6.68 -10.25 3.70
CA PHE A 34 6.67 -9.97 5.14
C PHE A 34 6.04 -11.10 5.96
N TRP A 35 4.98 -11.73 5.44
CA TRP A 35 4.41 -12.92 6.07
C TRP A 35 5.41 -14.07 6.11
N HIS A 36 6.11 -14.33 5.01
CA HIS A 36 7.12 -15.39 4.95
C HIS A 36 8.20 -15.20 6.02
N TRP A 37 8.67 -13.97 6.24
CA TRP A 37 9.68 -13.65 7.25
C TRP A 37 9.19 -13.76 8.70
N SER A 38 7.90 -13.52 8.97
CA SER A 38 7.35 -13.47 10.33
C SER A 38 6.42 -14.63 10.71
N ARG A 39 6.07 -15.51 9.77
CA ARG A 39 5.08 -16.58 9.95
C ARG A 39 5.33 -17.44 11.18
N ASP A 40 6.56 -17.87 11.38
CA ASP A 40 6.89 -18.80 12.46
C ASP A 40 6.78 -18.13 13.84
N ALA A 41 7.07 -16.83 13.94
CA ALA A 41 6.83 -16.06 15.15
C ALA A 41 5.32 -15.93 15.44
N HIS A 42 4.50 -15.64 14.42
CA HIS A 42 3.04 -15.58 14.59
C HIS A 42 2.42 -16.94 14.97
N ARG A 43 2.93 -18.05 14.41
CA ARG A 43 2.51 -19.40 14.80
C ARG A 43 2.83 -19.71 16.26
N ALA A 44 4.04 -19.36 16.71
CA ALA A 44 4.41 -19.53 18.11
C ALA A 44 3.49 -18.78 19.08
N VAL A 45 3.01 -17.58 18.67
CA VAL A 45 2.02 -16.83 19.44
C VAL A 45 0.66 -17.54 19.46
N ALA A 46 0.17 -18.02 18.31
CA ALA A 46 -1.10 -18.74 18.23
C ALA A 46 -1.07 -20.03 19.09
N ASP A 47 0.02 -20.79 19.02
CA ASP A 47 0.24 -21.98 19.84
C ASP A 47 0.27 -21.63 21.34
N ALA A 48 0.93 -20.53 21.72
CA ALA A 48 0.97 -20.06 23.10
C ALA A 48 -0.41 -19.65 23.63
N VAL A 49 -1.26 -19.03 22.81
CA VAL A 49 -2.65 -18.71 23.17
C VAL A 49 -3.46 -20.00 23.40
N LEU A 50 -3.35 -20.98 22.52
CA LEU A 50 -4.09 -22.25 22.62
C LEU A 50 -3.62 -23.13 23.78
N ALA A 51 -2.37 -22.97 24.23
CA ALA A 51 -1.78 -23.70 25.35
C ALA A 51 -2.16 -23.14 26.73
N LEU A 52 -2.83 -21.97 26.80
CA LEU A 52 -3.28 -21.43 28.08
C LEU A 52 -4.36 -22.34 28.71
N PRO A 53 -4.29 -22.63 30.02
CA PRO A 53 -5.26 -23.49 30.71
C PRO A 53 -6.57 -22.72 31.05
N ASP A 54 -7.14 -22.04 30.05
CA ASP A 54 -8.38 -21.26 30.16
C ASP A 54 -9.35 -21.66 29.03
N ALA A 55 -10.44 -22.33 29.39
CA ALA A 55 -11.43 -22.83 28.44
C ALA A 55 -12.13 -21.70 27.65
N ARG A 56 -12.25 -20.49 28.22
CA ARG A 56 -12.85 -19.34 27.52
C ARG A 56 -11.89 -18.77 26.49
N VAL A 57 -10.59 -18.67 26.82
CA VAL A 57 -9.55 -18.29 25.86
C VAL A 57 -9.55 -19.27 24.69
N HIS A 58 -9.57 -20.57 24.97
CA HIS A 58 -9.54 -21.61 23.95
C HIS A 58 -10.74 -21.52 22.99
N ALA A 59 -11.96 -21.47 23.52
CA ALA A 59 -13.17 -21.40 22.70
C ALA A 59 -13.21 -20.13 21.81
N LEU A 60 -12.76 -18.98 22.33
CA LEU A 60 -12.67 -17.74 21.55
C LEU A 60 -11.57 -17.83 20.49
N ALA A 61 -10.40 -18.38 20.82
CA ALA A 61 -9.32 -18.58 19.86
C ALA A 61 -9.75 -19.52 18.72
N GLU A 62 -10.43 -20.62 19.01
CA GLU A 62 -11.01 -21.52 18.00
C GLU A 62 -12.02 -20.79 17.11
N THR A 63 -12.85 -19.91 17.68
CA THR A 63 -13.80 -19.09 16.92
C THR A 63 -13.06 -18.16 15.95
N VAL A 64 -11.99 -17.47 16.41
CA VAL A 64 -11.17 -16.60 15.55
C VAL A 64 -10.42 -17.40 14.48
N VAL A 65 -9.99 -18.63 14.77
CA VAL A 65 -9.37 -19.50 13.76
C VAL A 65 -10.37 -19.94 12.69
N ALA A 66 -11.61 -20.24 13.10
CA ALA A 66 -12.66 -20.66 12.17
C ALA A 66 -13.19 -19.49 11.32
N ASP A 67 -13.30 -18.30 11.92
CA ASP A 67 -13.72 -17.07 11.25
C ASP A 67 -12.87 -15.87 11.71
N PRO A 68 -11.72 -15.60 11.06
CA PRO A 68 -10.87 -14.46 11.38
C PRO A 68 -11.50 -13.10 10.98
N ALA A 69 -12.72 -13.09 10.46
CA ALA A 69 -13.51 -11.88 10.25
C ALA A 69 -14.54 -11.62 11.38
N ASP A 70 -14.68 -12.52 12.35
CA ASP A 70 -15.52 -12.30 13.52
C ASP A 70 -14.88 -11.26 14.46
N SER A 71 -15.24 -9.99 14.23
CA SER A 71 -14.76 -8.87 15.02
C SER A 71 -15.21 -8.95 16.50
N ALA A 72 -16.33 -9.60 16.79
CA ALA A 72 -16.82 -9.75 18.15
C ALA A 72 -15.97 -10.77 18.93
N ALA A 73 -15.70 -11.93 18.32
CA ALA A 73 -14.79 -12.93 18.88
C ALA A 73 -13.38 -12.38 19.11
N CYS A 74 -12.85 -11.63 18.12
CA CYS A 74 -11.53 -11.00 18.26
C CYS A 74 -11.49 -10.01 19.43
N ARG A 75 -12.47 -9.09 19.54
CA ARG A 75 -12.52 -8.12 20.65
C ARG A 75 -12.67 -8.81 22.01
N ALA A 76 -13.51 -9.84 22.09
CA ALA A 76 -13.70 -10.61 23.32
C ALA A 76 -12.42 -11.33 23.74
N LEU A 77 -11.68 -11.91 22.79
CA LEU A 77 -10.39 -12.55 23.04
C LEU A 77 -9.34 -11.52 23.48
N THR A 78 -9.27 -10.35 22.83
CA THR A 78 -8.33 -9.27 23.21
C THR A 78 -8.58 -8.79 24.64
N ALA A 79 -9.84 -8.55 25.01
CA ALA A 79 -10.19 -8.14 26.37
C ALA A 79 -9.78 -9.20 27.40
N LEU A 80 -10.09 -10.47 27.14
CA LEU A 80 -9.74 -11.58 28.03
C LEU A 80 -8.22 -11.74 28.19
N LEU A 81 -7.46 -11.66 27.10
CA LEU A 81 -6.00 -11.74 27.15
C LEU A 81 -5.38 -10.52 27.85
N THR A 82 -5.98 -9.33 27.70
CA THR A 82 -5.55 -8.12 28.41
C THR A 82 -5.64 -8.31 29.93
N ASP A 83 -6.77 -8.81 30.42
CA ASP A 83 -6.97 -9.08 31.85
C ASP A 83 -5.98 -10.13 32.38
N ARG A 84 -5.72 -11.18 31.59
CA ARG A 84 -4.75 -12.24 31.96
C ARG A 84 -3.31 -11.71 31.99
N LEU A 85 -2.92 -10.89 31.02
CA LEU A 85 -1.59 -10.27 30.94
C LEU A 85 -1.36 -9.21 32.03
N ALA A 86 -2.42 -8.53 32.47
CA ALA A 86 -2.36 -7.58 33.58
C ALA A 86 -2.33 -8.25 34.98
N GLY A 87 -2.61 -9.56 35.05
CA GLY A 87 -2.65 -10.35 36.28
C GLY A 87 -1.26 -10.67 36.85
N ASP A 88 -0.92 -11.96 36.99
CA ASP A 88 0.39 -12.40 37.49
C ASP A 88 1.36 -12.61 36.32
N PRO A 89 2.29 -11.67 36.04
CA PRO A 89 3.26 -11.81 34.97
C PRO A 89 4.31 -12.90 35.23
N ALA A 90 4.34 -13.49 36.43
CA ALA A 90 5.20 -14.62 36.76
C ALA A 90 4.56 -15.98 36.43
N GLU A 91 3.26 -16.03 36.11
CA GLU A 91 2.61 -17.24 35.63
C GLU A 91 3.32 -17.72 34.35
N PRO A 92 3.92 -18.94 34.30
CA PRO A 92 4.78 -19.34 33.20
C PRO A 92 4.12 -19.27 31.81
N GLY A 93 2.83 -19.59 31.71
CA GLY A 93 2.07 -19.51 30.45
C GLY A 93 1.88 -18.07 29.98
N ILE A 94 1.57 -17.15 30.89
CA ILE A 94 1.42 -15.71 30.58
C ILE A 94 2.76 -15.08 30.20
N ALA A 95 3.82 -15.39 30.94
CA ALA A 95 5.17 -14.92 30.61
C ALA A 95 5.63 -15.43 29.23
N HIS A 96 5.31 -16.68 28.88
CA HIS A 96 5.61 -17.27 27.58
C HIS A 96 4.82 -16.56 26.46
N LEU A 97 3.50 -16.38 26.62
CA LEU A 97 2.67 -15.66 25.67
C LEU A 97 3.17 -14.23 25.44
N ALA A 98 3.45 -13.49 26.52
CA ALA A 98 3.93 -12.12 26.45
C ALA A 98 5.27 -12.02 25.70
N ALA A 99 6.19 -12.96 25.96
CA ALA A 99 7.47 -13.03 25.27
C ALA A 99 7.31 -13.36 23.78
N ALA A 100 6.45 -14.33 23.44
CA ALA A 100 6.17 -14.70 22.06
C ALA A 100 5.51 -13.55 21.29
N ALA A 101 4.50 -12.89 21.88
CA ALA A 101 3.82 -11.75 21.28
C ALA A 101 4.79 -10.60 20.99
N TRP A 102 5.68 -10.30 21.94
CA TRP A 102 6.71 -9.29 21.74
C TRP A 102 7.75 -9.66 20.69
N ASP A 103 8.15 -10.93 20.62
CA ASP A 103 9.05 -11.41 19.56
C ASP A 103 8.40 -11.28 18.18
N ALA A 104 7.12 -11.64 18.04
CA ALA A 104 6.35 -11.42 16.82
C ALA A 104 6.25 -9.93 16.47
N GLU A 105 5.95 -9.06 17.44
CA GLU A 105 5.83 -7.60 17.19
C GLU A 105 7.14 -6.94 16.75
N THR A 106 8.27 -7.44 17.23
CA THR A 106 9.59 -6.90 16.89
C THR A 106 10.18 -7.46 15.60
N ARG A 107 9.70 -8.61 15.12
CA ARG A 107 10.12 -9.24 13.86
C ARG A 107 9.14 -9.00 12.70
N SER A 108 7.86 -8.79 13.01
CA SER A 108 6.81 -8.64 12.01
C SER A 108 6.54 -7.19 11.69
N ARG A 109 6.19 -6.96 10.43
CA ARG A 109 5.59 -5.69 9.98
C ARG A 109 4.08 -5.80 9.82
N LEU A 110 3.50 -6.98 10.05
CA LEU A 110 2.08 -7.22 9.85
C LEU A 110 1.33 -7.07 11.16
N ARG A 111 0.13 -6.49 11.09
CA ARG A 111 -0.83 -6.47 12.19
C ARG A 111 -2.24 -6.51 11.62
N MET A 112 -3.06 -7.45 12.09
CA MET A 112 -4.45 -7.56 11.67
C MET A 112 -5.29 -6.40 12.23
N GLN A 113 -6.16 -5.83 11.42
CA GLN A 113 -7.25 -4.97 11.86
C GLN A 113 -8.57 -5.63 11.48
N THR A 114 -9.42 -5.88 12.48
CA THR A 114 -10.69 -6.59 12.30
C THR A 114 -11.84 -5.68 11.86
N GLY A 115 -11.72 -4.37 12.10
CA GLY A 115 -12.75 -3.37 11.85
C GLY A 115 -13.84 -3.37 12.93
N THR A 116 -14.57 -2.26 13.04
CA THR A 116 -15.70 -2.12 13.98
C THR A 116 -17.06 -2.34 13.33
N GLU A 117 -17.18 -2.20 12.02
CA GLU A 117 -18.46 -2.27 11.29
C GLU A 117 -18.30 -2.99 9.96
N ARG A 118 -19.29 -3.79 9.57
CA ARG A 118 -19.39 -4.33 8.21
C ARG A 118 -20.84 -4.22 7.76
N PRO A 119 -21.20 -3.17 7.00
CA PRO A 119 -22.54 -3.03 6.47
C PRO A 119 -22.89 -4.25 5.61
N ALA A 120 -24.07 -4.85 5.86
CA ALA A 120 -24.55 -5.96 5.05
C ALA A 120 -24.99 -5.46 3.67
N GLY A 121 -24.76 -6.28 2.63
CA GLY A 121 -25.25 -5.98 1.28
C GLY A 121 -24.50 -4.86 0.55
N LEU A 122 -23.27 -4.54 0.96
CA LEU A 122 -22.41 -3.65 0.18
C LEU A 122 -22.17 -4.25 -1.21
N GLY A 123 -22.64 -3.54 -2.24
CA GLY A 123 -22.33 -3.87 -3.62
C GLY A 123 -20.82 -3.71 -3.90
N ALA A 124 -20.37 -4.29 -5.01
CA ALA A 124 -19.03 -4.08 -5.54
C ALA A 124 -19.10 -3.01 -6.64
N PRO A 125 -18.84 -1.72 -6.35
CA PRO A 125 -19.01 -0.67 -7.34
C PRO A 125 -18.01 -0.84 -8.49
N GLY A 126 -18.49 -0.76 -9.73
CA GLY A 126 -17.64 -0.84 -10.93
C GLY A 126 -16.93 0.48 -11.25
N ALA A 127 -15.94 0.46 -12.14
CA ALA A 127 -15.19 1.66 -12.51
C ALA A 127 -16.09 2.73 -13.15
N ALA A 128 -16.97 2.32 -14.09
CA ALA A 128 -17.91 3.23 -14.72
C ALA A 128 -18.90 3.85 -13.72
N GLU A 129 -19.34 3.09 -12.71
CA GLU A 129 -20.22 3.60 -11.66
C GLU A 129 -19.55 4.70 -10.84
N ILE A 130 -18.30 4.46 -10.41
CA ILE A 130 -17.48 5.41 -9.66
C ILE A 130 -17.22 6.68 -10.48
N LEU A 131 -16.86 6.53 -11.76
CA LEU A 131 -16.50 7.67 -12.60
C LEU A 131 -17.71 8.56 -12.95
N ARG A 132 -18.95 8.05 -12.90
CA ARG A 132 -20.16 8.90 -13.09
C ARG A 132 -20.31 10.00 -12.04
N THR A 133 -19.76 9.82 -10.85
CA THR A 133 -19.78 10.84 -9.78
C THR A 133 -18.48 11.67 -9.73
N ALA A 134 -17.45 11.24 -10.46
CA ALA A 134 -16.16 11.92 -10.50
C ALA A 134 -16.25 13.25 -11.26
N ARG A 135 -15.44 14.22 -10.83
CA ARG A 135 -15.21 15.44 -11.59
C ARG A 135 -14.18 15.15 -12.69
N PRO A 136 -14.36 15.67 -13.92
CA PRO A 136 -13.34 15.58 -14.94
C PRO A 136 -12.08 16.35 -14.50
N ALA A 137 -10.94 16.03 -15.12
CA ALA A 137 -9.73 16.81 -14.92
C ALA A 137 -9.97 18.27 -15.33
N ALA A 138 -9.55 19.23 -14.50
CA ALA A 138 -9.70 20.65 -14.82
C ALA A 138 -8.63 21.14 -15.81
N GLY A 139 -7.53 20.40 -15.97
CA GLY A 139 -6.34 20.84 -16.67
C GLY A 139 -5.61 21.96 -15.90
N PRO A 140 -4.27 22.01 -15.88
CA PRO A 140 -3.57 23.12 -15.24
C PRO A 140 -3.68 24.40 -16.08
N THR A 141 -4.13 25.50 -15.47
CA THR A 141 -4.22 26.82 -16.12
C THR A 141 -3.06 27.76 -15.79
N GLY A 142 -2.09 27.30 -14.98
CA GLY A 142 -0.96 28.11 -14.51
C GLY A 142 0.20 27.28 -13.96
N ALA A 143 0.89 27.82 -12.96
CA ALA A 143 1.98 27.12 -12.28
C ALA A 143 1.46 25.84 -11.61
N VAL A 144 2.19 24.74 -11.83
CA VAL A 144 1.90 23.42 -11.29
C VAL A 144 2.78 23.19 -10.09
N ASP A 145 2.17 23.07 -8.91
CA ASP A 145 2.89 22.80 -7.66
C ASP A 145 3.40 21.36 -7.61
N ALA A 146 2.61 20.42 -8.15
CA ALA A 146 2.89 18.99 -8.06
C ALA A 146 2.36 18.19 -9.26
N ALA A 147 2.96 17.04 -9.51
CA ALA A 147 2.45 16.03 -10.42
C ALA A 147 2.43 14.65 -9.75
N LEU A 148 1.29 13.97 -9.82
CA LEU A 148 1.09 12.62 -9.32
C LEU A 148 1.17 11.64 -10.49
N VAL A 149 2.12 10.70 -10.43
CA VAL A 149 2.37 9.68 -11.44
C VAL A 149 1.86 8.34 -10.93
N ILE A 150 0.95 7.75 -11.71
CA ILE A 150 0.25 6.52 -11.38
C ILE A 150 0.57 5.46 -12.43
N PRO A 151 1.49 4.52 -12.14
CA PRO A 151 1.76 3.39 -13.02
C PRO A 151 0.59 2.40 -12.98
N PHE A 152 0.17 1.90 -14.13
CA PHE A 152 -1.01 1.06 -14.26
C PHE A 152 -0.84 -0.05 -15.29
N ARG A 153 -1.36 -1.23 -14.96
CA ARG A 153 -1.60 -2.32 -15.89
C ARG A 153 -2.75 -3.19 -15.39
N GLU A 154 -3.71 -3.43 -16.26
CA GLU A 154 -4.70 -4.50 -16.10
C GLU A 154 -4.85 -5.23 -17.43
N ARG A 155 -4.69 -6.56 -17.40
CA ARG A 155 -4.76 -7.43 -18.57
C ARG A 155 -6.08 -8.18 -18.53
N GLY A 156 -6.93 -7.90 -19.51
CA GLY A 156 -8.18 -8.62 -19.71
C GLY A 156 -9.37 -7.70 -19.66
N GLU A 157 -10.46 -8.21 -19.08
CA GLU A 157 -11.69 -7.45 -18.85
C GLU A 157 -11.56 -6.55 -17.62
N GLU A 158 -12.57 -5.69 -17.40
CA GLU A 158 -12.62 -4.81 -16.24
C GLU A 158 -12.60 -5.63 -14.94
N GLY A 159 -11.63 -5.34 -14.07
CA GLY A 159 -11.44 -6.03 -12.80
C GLY A 159 -11.17 -5.09 -11.64
N GLU A 160 -10.63 -5.63 -10.55
CA GLU A 160 -10.38 -4.89 -9.31
C GLU A 160 -9.38 -3.74 -9.51
N ARG A 161 -8.33 -3.91 -10.34
CA ARG A 161 -7.37 -2.84 -10.62
C ARG A 161 -8.02 -1.70 -11.42
N THR A 162 -8.92 -2.03 -12.34
CA THR A 162 -9.71 -1.04 -13.09
C THR A 162 -10.62 -0.25 -12.14
N ARG A 163 -11.37 -0.94 -11.25
CA ARG A 163 -12.13 -0.29 -10.18
C ARG A 163 -11.26 0.61 -9.29
N ASN A 164 -10.09 0.11 -8.89
CA ASN A 164 -9.17 0.82 -8.00
C ASN A 164 -8.69 2.12 -8.63
N LEU A 165 -8.23 2.09 -9.88
CA LEU A 165 -7.77 3.29 -10.56
C LEU A 165 -8.90 4.32 -10.70
N ALA A 166 -10.14 3.89 -11.00
CA ALA A 166 -11.29 4.78 -11.00
C ALA A 166 -11.50 5.47 -9.63
N ALA A 167 -11.39 4.74 -8.52
CA ALA A 167 -11.52 5.30 -7.18
C ALA A 167 -10.37 6.27 -6.84
N VAL A 168 -9.14 5.95 -7.25
CA VAL A 168 -7.97 6.84 -7.07
C VAL A 168 -8.16 8.13 -7.87
N LEU A 169 -8.54 8.05 -9.15
CA LEU A 169 -8.80 9.22 -9.98
C LEU A 169 -9.98 10.05 -9.45
N HIS A 170 -11.06 9.40 -8.97
CA HIS A 170 -12.15 10.10 -8.31
C HIS A 170 -11.63 10.89 -7.09
N ALA A 171 -10.90 10.23 -6.19
CA ALA A 171 -10.37 10.86 -4.99
C ALA A 171 -9.38 12.01 -5.31
N LEU A 172 -8.54 11.86 -6.34
CA LEU A 172 -7.61 12.90 -6.78
C LEU A 172 -8.28 14.06 -7.49
N ASN A 173 -9.47 13.91 -8.09
CA ASN A 173 -10.24 15.03 -8.63
C ASN A 173 -11.14 15.71 -7.57
N ASP A 174 -11.23 15.14 -6.36
CA ASP A 174 -11.87 15.72 -5.18
C ASP A 174 -10.84 16.01 -4.07
N GLN A 175 -9.91 16.93 -4.35
CA GLN A 175 -8.93 17.43 -3.39
C GLN A 175 -9.26 18.85 -2.94
N SER A 176 -8.75 19.21 -1.76
CA SER A 176 -8.79 20.56 -1.20
C SER A 176 -7.71 21.48 -1.77
N HIS A 177 -6.62 20.92 -2.31
CA HIS A 177 -5.66 21.69 -3.11
C HIS A 177 -6.33 22.07 -4.44
N PRO A 178 -6.13 23.30 -4.97
CA PRO A 178 -6.76 23.71 -6.22
C PRO A 178 -6.40 22.77 -7.37
N ARG A 179 -7.42 22.22 -8.06
CA ARG A 179 -7.26 21.17 -9.08
C ARG A 179 -6.40 21.60 -10.27
N ASP A 180 -6.40 22.90 -10.58
CA ASP A 180 -5.60 23.54 -11.63
C ASP A 180 -4.13 23.75 -11.25
N ARG A 181 -3.74 23.42 -10.01
CA ARG A 181 -2.37 23.56 -9.49
C ARG A 181 -1.61 22.24 -9.35
N TYR A 182 -2.19 21.11 -9.72
CA TYR A 182 -1.48 19.83 -9.78
C TYR A 182 -1.91 19.01 -10.99
N ARG A 183 -1.07 18.06 -11.38
CA ARG A 183 -1.31 17.13 -12.48
C ARG A 183 -1.51 15.71 -11.97
N VAL A 184 -2.37 14.96 -12.64
CA VAL A 184 -2.52 13.52 -12.49
C VAL A 184 -2.12 12.87 -13.82
N VAL A 185 -1.07 12.06 -13.76
CA VAL A 185 -0.48 11.35 -14.91
C VAL A 185 -0.72 9.86 -14.71
N VAL A 186 -1.52 9.25 -15.57
CA VAL A 186 -1.71 7.79 -15.61
C VAL A 186 -0.82 7.23 -16.69
N VAL A 187 -0.02 6.21 -16.35
CA VAL A 187 0.84 5.52 -17.31
C VAL A 187 0.37 4.08 -17.45
N GLU A 188 -0.26 3.75 -18.57
CA GLU A 188 -0.60 2.36 -18.92
C GLU A 188 0.60 1.72 -19.61
N ALA A 189 1.21 0.71 -18.98
CA ALA A 189 2.25 -0.09 -19.61
C ALA A 189 1.76 -1.50 -19.94
N ASP A 190 1.48 -1.75 -21.22
CA ASP A 190 1.01 -3.05 -21.71
C ASP A 190 1.26 -3.22 -23.22
N SER A 191 0.81 -4.32 -23.81
CA SER A 191 0.99 -4.61 -25.25
C SER A 191 0.15 -3.76 -26.20
N ARG A 192 -0.92 -3.13 -25.72
CA ARG A 192 -1.80 -2.22 -26.47
C ARG A 192 -2.55 -1.29 -25.50
N PRO A 193 -2.94 -0.08 -25.91
CA PRO A 193 -3.78 0.76 -25.06
C PRO A 193 -5.15 0.09 -24.88
N ARG A 194 -5.64 0.02 -23.64
CA ARG A 194 -6.95 -0.56 -23.33
C ARG A 194 -7.85 0.42 -22.62
N TRP A 195 -7.30 1.21 -21.72
CA TRP A 195 -8.10 1.90 -20.70
C TRP A 195 -8.18 3.43 -20.88
N GLU A 196 -7.55 3.97 -21.92
CA GLU A 196 -7.56 5.41 -22.22
C GLU A 196 -8.99 5.95 -22.35
N HIS A 197 -9.87 5.22 -23.03
CA HIS A 197 -11.26 5.60 -23.23
C HIS A 197 -12.06 5.77 -21.91
N LEU A 198 -11.62 5.08 -20.85
CA LEU A 198 -12.27 5.12 -19.54
C LEU A 198 -11.67 6.22 -18.66
N TYR A 199 -10.34 6.39 -18.67
CA TYR A 199 -9.63 7.25 -17.72
C TYR A 199 -9.15 8.58 -18.27
N GLY A 200 -9.04 8.74 -19.59
CA GLY A 200 -8.45 9.93 -20.21
C GLY A 200 -9.14 11.24 -19.81
N THR A 201 -10.44 11.20 -19.49
CA THR A 201 -11.19 12.39 -19.03
C THR A 201 -10.90 12.77 -17.57
N TYR A 202 -10.36 11.84 -16.77
CA TYR A 202 -10.18 12.00 -15.32
C TYR A 202 -8.72 12.15 -14.91
N CYS A 203 -7.79 12.20 -15.86
CA CYS A 203 -6.38 12.53 -15.65
C CYS A 203 -5.97 13.68 -16.57
N ASP A 204 -4.89 14.38 -16.23
CA ASP A 204 -4.36 15.46 -17.09
C ASP A 204 -3.48 14.89 -18.21
N THR A 205 -2.93 13.70 -18.00
CA THR A 205 -2.14 12.99 -19.00
C THR A 205 -2.40 11.50 -18.87
N TYR A 206 -2.84 10.90 -19.96
CA TYR A 206 -2.86 9.46 -20.14
C TYR A 206 -1.71 9.09 -21.07
N LEU A 207 -0.73 8.36 -20.56
CA LEU A 207 0.44 7.93 -21.31
C LEU A 207 0.38 6.42 -21.53
N PHE A 208 0.36 5.99 -22.79
CA PHE A 208 0.55 4.59 -23.12
C PHE A 208 2.02 4.30 -23.40
N ALA A 209 2.60 3.34 -22.67
CA ALA A 209 3.98 2.90 -22.82
C ALA A 209 4.00 1.42 -23.25
N GLU A 210 4.34 1.14 -24.51
CA GLU A 210 4.27 -0.22 -25.05
C GLU A 210 5.24 -1.17 -24.32
N ASN A 211 4.69 -2.21 -23.68
CA ASN A 211 5.44 -3.29 -23.07
C ASN A 211 4.63 -4.59 -23.11
N ALA A 212 4.95 -5.47 -24.08
CA ALA A 212 4.32 -6.78 -24.20
C ALA A 212 4.83 -7.80 -23.17
N GLY A 213 5.95 -7.53 -22.51
CA GLY A 213 6.60 -8.42 -21.55
C GLY A 213 6.01 -8.35 -20.13
N PRO A 214 6.78 -8.80 -19.12
CA PRO A 214 6.47 -8.55 -17.71
C PRO A 214 6.34 -7.06 -17.41
N PHE A 215 5.56 -6.72 -16.38
CA PHE A 215 5.40 -5.31 -16.00
C PHE A 215 6.70 -4.79 -15.43
N ASN A 216 7.22 -3.70 -15.98
CA ASN A 216 8.36 -2.99 -15.39
C ASN A 216 7.84 -1.75 -14.68
N TYR A 217 7.57 -1.89 -13.39
CA TYR A 217 7.03 -0.81 -12.54
C TYR A 217 7.95 0.43 -12.54
N SER A 218 9.25 0.23 -12.34
CA SER A 218 10.27 1.29 -12.33
C SER A 218 10.27 2.13 -13.60
N TRP A 219 10.34 1.46 -14.76
CA TRP A 219 10.32 2.12 -16.06
C TRP A 219 9.00 2.86 -16.31
N THR A 220 7.88 2.27 -15.92
CA THR A 220 6.55 2.88 -16.07
C THR A 220 6.45 4.20 -15.28
N ILE A 221 7.00 4.25 -14.07
CA ILE A 221 7.11 5.48 -13.27
C ILE A 221 8.01 6.50 -13.97
N ASN A 222 9.22 6.08 -14.35
CA ASN A 222 10.18 6.98 -15.00
C ASN A 222 9.59 7.59 -16.27
N ALA A 223 8.91 6.80 -17.10
CA ALA A 223 8.20 7.29 -18.28
C ALA A 223 7.15 8.35 -17.93
N GLY A 224 6.35 8.12 -16.88
CA GLY A 224 5.37 9.10 -16.41
C GLY A 224 6.01 10.41 -15.91
N VAL A 225 7.12 10.32 -15.18
CA VAL A 225 7.85 11.50 -14.70
C VAL A 225 8.42 12.30 -15.86
N VAL A 226 9.12 11.62 -16.78
CA VAL A 226 9.81 12.26 -17.91
C VAL A 226 8.82 12.88 -18.89
N HIS A 227 7.74 12.18 -19.24
CA HIS A 227 6.85 12.57 -20.35
C HIS A 227 5.52 13.21 -19.91
N GLY A 228 5.14 13.13 -18.64
CA GLY A 228 3.87 13.69 -18.14
C GLY A 228 4.01 14.66 -16.96
N ALA A 229 4.89 14.36 -16.01
CA ALA A 229 4.96 15.11 -14.76
C ALA A 229 5.69 16.46 -14.92
N ARG A 230 6.75 16.50 -15.72
CA ARG A 230 7.57 17.71 -15.92
C ARG A 230 6.77 18.84 -16.59
N PRO A 231 7.02 20.11 -16.23
CA PRO A 231 8.10 20.59 -15.35
C PRO A 231 7.66 20.79 -13.88
N ALA A 232 6.75 19.99 -13.33
CA ALA A 232 6.36 20.12 -11.92
C ALA A 232 7.56 20.00 -10.97
N GLU A 233 7.61 20.87 -9.95
CA GLU A 233 8.69 20.86 -8.94
C GLU A 233 8.59 19.66 -8.01
N LEU A 234 7.36 19.28 -7.64
CA LEU A 234 7.07 18.16 -6.76
C LEU A 234 6.49 17.00 -7.55
N ILE A 235 6.98 15.81 -7.26
CA ILE A 235 6.53 14.55 -7.84
C ILE A 235 5.94 13.71 -6.71
N CYS A 236 4.79 13.11 -6.97
CA CYS A 236 4.25 12.01 -6.18
C CYS A 236 4.24 10.77 -7.05
N VAL A 237 4.87 9.69 -6.61
CA VAL A 237 4.56 8.35 -7.13
C VAL A 237 3.43 7.81 -6.27
N LEU A 238 2.34 7.34 -6.90
CA LEU A 238 1.17 6.83 -6.22
C LEU A 238 0.67 5.58 -6.94
N GLU A 239 0.54 4.45 -6.24
CA GLU A 239 0.00 3.23 -6.83
C GLU A 239 -1.50 3.39 -7.17
N ALA A 240 -1.96 2.64 -8.18
CA ALA A 240 -3.31 2.75 -8.75
C ALA A 240 -4.44 2.24 -7.84
N ASP A 241 -4.11 1.81 -6.63
CA ASP A 241 -5.00 1.22 -5.62
C ASP A 241 -4.85 1.88 -4.24
N ILE A 242 -4.20 3.03 -4.16
CA ILE A 242 -4.08 3.80 -2.93
C ILE A 242 -5.18 4.85 -2.86
N LEU A 243 -6.19 4.59 -2.04
CA LEU A 243 -7.29 5.52 -1.84
C LEU A 243 -6.89 6.61 -0.83
N VAL A 244 -6.97 7.87 -1.29
CA VAL A 244 -6.54 9.05 -0.52
C VAL A 244 -7.72 9.89 -0.03
N ASP A 245 -7.52 10.61 1.08
CA ASP A 245 -8.49 11.61 1.55
C ASP A 245 -8.41 12.94 0.78
N ARG A 246 -9.38 13.83 0.97
CA ARG A 246 -9.50 15.14 0.29
C ARG A 246 -8.36 16.11 0.62
N GLY A 247 -7.67 15.92 1.74
CA GLY A 247 -6.56 16.80 2.18
C GLY A 247 -5.18 16.34 1.72
N PHE A 248 -5.07 15.18 1.08
CA PHE A 248 -3.80 14.52 0.75
C PHE A 248 -2.81 15.43 -0.01
N VAL A 249 -3.23 16.02 -1.14
CA VAL A 249 -2.33 16.86 -1.96
C VAL A 249 -1.93 18.13 -1.22
N ALA A 250 -2.88 18.78 -0.54
CA ALA A 250 -2.62 20.03 0.17
C ALA A 250 -1.59 19.85 1.29
N ARG A 251 -1.73 18.77 2.09
CA ARG A 251 -0.78 18.44 3.16
C ARG A 251 0.60 18.10 2.60
N ALA A 252 0.68 17.35 1.51
CA ALA A 252 1.94 17.01 0.87
C ALA A 252 2.70 18.25 0.35
N VAL A 253 2.02 19.13 -0.40
CA VAL A 253 2.63 20.37 -0.91
C VAL A 253 3.11 21.28 0.23
N GLU A 254 2.35 21.38 1.32
CA GLU A 254 2.73 22.18 2.49
C GLU A 254 4.03 21.69 3.13
N ARG A 255 4.23 20.37 3.25
CA ARG A 255 5.43 19.79 3.87
C ARG A 255 6.72 20.25 3.18
N PHE A 256 6.70 20.44 1.85
CA PHE A 256 7.86 20.93 1.09
C PHE A 256 8.19 22.41 1.31
N ARG A 257 7.34 23.19 1.99
CA ARG A 257 7.67 24.56 2.39
C ARG A 257 8.70 24.60 3.52
N THR A 258 8.87 23.50 4.24
CA THR A 258 9.92 23.35 5.24
C THR A 258 11.29 23.33 4.56
N PRO A 259 12.22 24.25 4.89
CA PRO A 259 13.54 24.27 4.30
C PRO A 259 14.26 22.93 4.54
N GLY A 260 14.81 22.36 3.47
CA GLY A 260 15.56 21.10 3.52
C GLY A 260 14.77 19.86 3.13
N THR A 261 13.43 19.86 3.21
CA THR A 261 12.62 18.69 2.83
C THR A 261 12.80 18.36 1.34
N GLN A 262 13.38 17.18 1.03
CA GLN A 262 13.60 16.70 -0.33
C GLN A 262 12.65 15.57 -0.73
N ALA A 263 12.25 14.74 0.22
CA ALA A 263 11.28 13.68 0.03
C ALA A 263 10.57 13.35 1.34
N HIS A 264 9.37 12.80 1.25
CA HIS A 264 8.67 12.26 2.40
C HIS A 264 7.70 11.13 2.06
N TRP A 265 7.50 10.24 3.03
CA TRP A 265 6.31 9.40 3.08
C TRP A 265 5.18 10.11 3.83
N PRO A 266 3.97 10.13 3.27
CA PRO A 266 2.81 10.74 3.93
C PRO A 266 2.30 9.94 5.14
N PHE A 267 2.71 8.68 5.26
CA PHE A 267 2.22 7.73 6.25
C PHE A 267 3.39 6.97 6.92
N GLU A 268 3.10 6.39 8.08
CA GLU A 268 4.00 5.43 8.72
C GLU A 268 3.58 4.00 8.43
N ASP A 269 2.28 3.73 8.58
CA ASP A 269 1.67 2.44 8.37
C ASP A 269 0.51 2.57 7.39
N MET A 270 0.27 1.53 6.60
CA MET A 270 -0.81 1.51 5.62
C MET A 270 -1.70 0.29 5.83
N LEU A 271 -3.01 0.49 5.77
CA LEU A 271 -3.98 -0.59 5.91
C LEU A 271 -4.29 -1.20 4.53
N TYR A 272 -3.92 -2.47 4.35
CA TYR A 272 -4.23 -3.26 3.17
C TYR A 272 -5.58 -3.92 3.38
N LEU A 273 -6.58 -3.44 2.65
CA LEU A 273 -7.97 -3.84 2.83
C LEU A 273 -8.24 -5.23 2.25
N ASP A 274 -9.20 -5.92 2.86
CA ASP A 274 -9.86 -7.05 2.19
C ASP A 274 -10.85 -6.55 1.12
N ALA A 275 -11.38 -7.48 0.32
CA ALA A 275 -12.27 -7.16 -0.79
C ALA A 275 -13.50 -6.35 -0.35
N ALA A 276 -14.20 -6.81 0.70
CA ALA A 276 -15.42 -6.12 1.14
C ALA A 276 -15.12 -4.75 1.75
N SER A 277 -14.03 -4.61 2.50
CA SER A 277 -13.62 -3.32 3.07
C SER A 277 -13.17 -2.36 1.98
N SER A 278 -12.65 -2.86 0.87
CA SER A 278 -12.34 -2.04 -0.31
C SER A 278 -13.62 -1.51 -0.97
N HIS A 279 -14.65 -2.35 -1.08
CA HIS A 279 -15.96 -1.90 -1.57
C HIS A 279 -16.57 -0.84 -0.64
N GLN A 280 -16.50 -1.05 0.68
CA GLN A 280 -16.94 -0.06 1.66
C GLN A 280 -16.18 1.25 1.51
N ALA A 281 -14.85 1.21 1.49
CA ALA A 281 -13.99 2.38 1.39
C ALA A 281 -14.28 3.19 0.10
N VAL A 282 -14.48 2.49 -1.02
CA VAL A 282 -14.87 3.14 -2.29
C VAL A 282 -16.29 3.71 -2.23
N GLY A 283 -17.24 3.01 -1.63
CA GLY A 283 -18.59 3.52 -1.40
C GLY A 283 -18.56 4.83 -0.61
N GLU A 284 -17.94 4.81 0.57
CA GLU A 284 -17.78 5.97 1.45
C GLU A 284 -17.10 7.14 0.72
N ARG A 285 -15.94 6.90 0.09
CA ARG A 285 -15.12 7.96 -0.50
C ARG A 285 -15.68 8.51 -1.82
N CYS A 286 -16.22 7.66 -2.68
CA CYS A 286 -16.53 8.00 -4.07
C CYS A 286 -18.01 8.14 -4.37
N LEU A 287 -18.87 7.36 -3.70
CA LEU A 287 -20.31 7.38 -3.96
C LEU A 287 -21.05 8.25 -2.95
N GLU A 288 -20.63 8.23 -1.69
CA GLU A 288 -21.20 9.07 -0.62
C GLU A 288 -20.50 10.43 -0.50
N GLY A 289 -19.32 10.59 -1.12
CA GLY A 289 -18.58 11.86 -1.16
C GLY A 289 -17.89 12.24 0.16
N ALA A 290 -17.63 11.27 1.03
CA ALA A 290 -16.92 11.49 2.28
C ALA A 290 -15.53 12.08 2.03
N ALA A 291 -15.08 12.98 2.91
CA ALA A 291 -13.76 13.61 2.78
C ALA A 291 -12.61 12.61 3.04
N ALA A 292 -12.85 11.59 3.85
CA ALA A 292 -11.93 10.52 4.19
C ALA A 292 -12.74 9.24 4.50
N VAL A 293 -12.09 8.08 4.40
CA VAL A 293 -12.69 6.79 4.81
C VAL A 293 -12.59 6.63 6.32
N ARG A 294 -13.57 5.95 6.93
CA ARG A 294 -13.52 5.62 8.36
C ARG A 294 -12.60 4.42 8.58
N ARG A 295 -11.29 4.65 8.56
CA ARG A 295 -10.26 3.60 8.57
C ARG A 295 -10.48 2.57 9.68
N ASP A 296 -10.88 2.98 10.88
CA ASP A 296 -11.09 2.07 12.03
C ASP A 296 -12.28 1.12 11.85
N ALA A 297 -13.24 1.48 10.98
CA ALA A 297 -14.37 0.62 10.64
C ALA A 297 -13.96 -0.51 9.68
N LEU A 298 -12.88 -0.34 8.93
CA LEU A 298 -12.47 -1.24 7.86
C LEU A 298 -11.69 -2.44 8.38
N ARG A 299 -11.75 -3.57 7.65
CA ARG A 299 -10.95 -4.75 7.92
C ARG A 299 -9.77 -4.85 6.96
N GLY A 300 -8.63 -5.28 7.46
CA GLY A 300 -7.43 -5.45 6.64
C GLY A 300 -6.20 -5.80 7.46
N VAL A 301 -5.04 -5.65 6.85
CA VAL A 301 -3.73 -5.85 7.49
C VAL A 301 -2.95 -4.55 7.42
N PHE A 302 -2.54 -4.02 8.57
CA PHE A 302 -1.52 -2.99 8.58
C PHE A 302 -0.20 -3.58 8.13
N LEU A 303 0.37 -2.98 7.09
CA LEU A 303 1.77 -3.12 6.77
C LEU A 303 2.52 -1.93 7.38
N ARG A 304 3.26 -2.23 8.44
CA ARG A 304 4.03 -1.24 9.18
C ARG A 304 5.22 -0.80 8.37
N ARG A 305 5.47 0.51 8.30
CA ARG A 305 6.67 1.08 7.69
C ARG A 305 6.92 0.60 6.25
N THR A 306 5.87 0.45 5.44
CA THR A 306 6.00 0.04 4.03
C THR A 306 6.81 1.08 3.24
N PRO A 307 7.75 0.66 2.36
CA PRO A 307 8.57 1.57 1.56
C PRO A 307 7.85 2.05 0.28
N GLY A 308 6.85 1.31 -0.22
CA GLY A 308 6.16 1.58 -1.49
C GLY A 308 4.83 2.31 -1.34
N ALA A 309 3.90 2.06 -2.26
CA ALA A 309 2.54 2.64 -2.34
C ALA A 309 2.46 4.14 -2.65
N CYS A 310 3.19 4.98 -1.93
CA CYS A 310 3.23 6.41 -2.20
C CYS A 310 4.50 7.05 -1.68
N VAL A 311 5.18 7.84 -2.51
CA VAL A 311 6.31 8.69 -2.09
C VAL A 311 6.23 10.04 -2.77
N TRP A 312 6.46 11.09 -1.98
CA TRP A 312 6.57 12.46 -2.47
C TRP A 312 8.02 12.90 -2.47
N LEU A 313 8.45 13.60 -3.50
CA LEU A 313 9.79 14.14 -3.59
C LEU A 313 9.90 15.34 -4.52
N ARG A 314 11.00 16.06 -4.40
CA ARG A 314 11.40 17.07 -5.39
C ARG A 314 11.85 16.38 -6.66
N GLU A 315 11.44 16.93 -7.80
CA GLU A 315 11.88 16.49 -9.12
C GLU A 315 13.42 16.50 -9.22
N SER A 316 14.06 17.49 -8.60
CA SER A 316 15.53 17.60 -8.59
C SER A 316 16.21 16.45 -7.84
N LEU A 317 15.58 15.89 -6.78
CA LEU A 317 16.09 14.68 -6.14
C LEU A 317 15.87 13.46 -7.03
N PHE A 318 14.69 13.33 -7.63
CA PHE A 318 14.38 12.24 -8.57
C PHE A 318 15.42 12.18 -9.70
N SER A 319 15.70 13.32 -10.33
CA SER A 319 16.72 13.46 -11.38
C SER A 319 18.12 13.17 -10.88
N ARG A 320 18.48 13.65 -9.68
CA ARG A 320 19.82 13.44 -9.08
C ARG A 320 20.13 11.97 -8.84
N ILE A 321 19.14 11.15 -8.49
CA ILE A 321 19.35 9.72 -8.22
C ILE A 321 19.10 8.84 -9.45
N GLY A 322 18.84 9.43 -10.61
CA GLY A 322 18.54 8.70 -11.84
C GLY A 322 17.16 8.02 -11.84
N GLY A 323 16.18 8.50 -11.06
CA GLY A 323 14.85 7.91 -11.00
C GLY A 323 14.81 6.49 -10.37
N TYR A 324 13.80 5.70 -10.74
CA TYR A 324 13.69 4.30 -10.35
C TYR A 324 14.64 3.42 -11.17
N ASP A 325 15.19 2.37 -10.56
CA ASP A 325 16.08 1.42 -11.23
C ASP A 325 15.30 0.56 -12.23
N GLU A 326 15.50 0.78 -13.51
CA GLU A 326 14.74 0.09 -14.55
C GLU A 326 15.22 -1.35 -14.82
N ARG A 327 16.24 -1.83 -14.09
CA ARG A 327 16.68 -3.24 -14.11
C ARG A 327 15.71 -4.15 -13.35
N PHE A 328 14.78 -3.61 -12.57
CA PHE A 328 13.64 -4.36 -12.03
C PHE A 328 12.67 -4.72 -13.16
N THR A 329 13.02 -5.74 -13.96
CA THR A 329 12.23 -6.15 -15.13
C THR A 329 11.09 -7.10 -14.78
N ALA A 330 11.19 -7.77 -13.63
CA ALA A 330 10.25 -8.78 -13.17
C ALA A 330 9.17 -8.24 -12.22
N GLY A 331 8.10 -7.67 -12.79
CA GLY A 331 6.85 -7.44 -12.07
C GLY A 331 6.95 -6.38 -10.97
N TRP A 332 6.47 -6.74 -9.78
CA TRP A 332 6.24 -5.82 -8.67
C TRP A 332 7.10 -6.19 -7.47
N GLY A 333 7.91 -5.26 -6.97
CA GLY A 333 8.57 -5.38 -5.67
C GLY A 333 10.08 -5.16 -5.72
N GLY A 334 10.65 -4.75 -4.59
CA GLY A 334 12.05 -4.38 -4.47
C GLY A 334 12.34 -2.96 -4.93
N ALA A 335 11.81 -2.55 -6.09
CA ALA A 335 12.01 -1.22 -6.68
C ALA A 335 11.84 -0.06 -5.69
N ASP A 336 10.80 -0.08 -4.85
CA ASP A 336 10.59 0.96 -3.83
C ASP A 336 11.65 0.94 -2.72
N ASN A 337 12.17 -0.22 -2.33
CA ASN A 337 13.28 -0.29 -1.36
C ASN A 337 14.53 0.38 -1.94
N ASP A 338 14.91 -0.02 -3.17
CA ASP A 338 16.09 0.56 -3.84
C ASP A 338 15.96 2.08 -3.99
N PHE A 339 14.82 2.52 -4.53
CA PHE A 339 14.56 3.94 -4.74
C PHE A 339 14.59 4.73 -3.44
N THR A 340 13.92 4.24 -2.39
CA THR A 340 13.81 4.97 -1.12
C THR A 340 15.12 5.02 -0.36
N TRP A 341 15.95 3.97 -0.43
CA TRP A 341 17.30 4.01 0.13
C TRP A 341 18.20 5.01 -0.60
N ARG A 342 18.14 5.07 -1.94
CA ARG A 342 18.88 6.09 -2.70
C ARG A 342 18.35 7.50 -2.41
N ALA A 343 17.04 7.68 -2.35
CA ALA A 343 16.43 8.97 -2.03
C ALA A 343 16.84 9.47 -0.63
N ASP A 344 16.80 8.59 0.38
CA ASP A 344 17.21 8.92 1.74
C ASP A 344 18.71 9.27 1.80
N LEU A 345 19.57 8.49 1.15
CA LEU A 345 21.01 8.75 1.09
C LEU A 345 21.36 10.12 0.47
N HIS A 346 20.61 10.57 -0.52
CA HIS A 346 20.93 11.78 -1.30
C HIS A 346 20.12 13.04 -0.94
N GLY A 347 19.01 12.89 -0.21
CA GLY A 347 18.12 14.01 0.11
C GLY A 347 17.48 13.97 1.49
N GLY A 348 17.58 12.84 2.21
CA GLY A 348 16.79 12.58 3.41
C GLY A 348 15.33 12.28 3.08
N LEU A 349 14.76 11.33 3.81
CA LEU A 349 13.39 10.89 3.61
C LEU A 349 12.57 11.00 4.91
N ASP A 350 11.79 12.07 4.99
CA ASP A 350 10.91 12.32 6.14
C ASP A 350 9.75 11.33 6.17
N ARG A 351 9.15 11.15 7.37
CA ARG A 351 7.99 10.28 7.53
C ARG A 351 6.94 10.92 8.43
N TYR A 352 5.73 10.95 7.92
CA TYR A 352 4.56 11.54 8.58
C TYR A 352 3.55 10.45 8.99
N ARG A 353 2.57 10.79 9.84
CA ARG A 353 1.62 9.82 10.43
C ARG A 353 0.15 10.21 10.25
N ASP A 354 -0.08 11.38 9.67
CA ASP A 354 -1.37 12.06 9.60
C ASP A 354 -2.14 11.77 8.31
N ASP A 355 -1.55 11.07 7.33
CA ASP A 355 -2.28 10.61 6.16
C ASP A 355 -2.79 9.18 6.37
N HIS A 356 -4.11 9.01 6.36
CA HIS A 356 -4.78 7.74 6.59
C HIS A 356 -5.09 7.01 5.27
N LEU A 357 -4.03 6.75 4.50
CA LEU A 357 -4.13 6.04 3.24
C LEU A 357 -4.53 4.57 3.45
N VAL A 358 -5.30 4.03 2.52
CA VAL A 358 -5.64 2.60 2.48
C VAL A 358 -5.28 2.03 1.12
N HIS A 359 -4.74 0.81 1.12
CA HIS A 359 -4.48 0.05 -0.08
C HIS A 359 -5.70 -0.82 -0.38
N LEU A 360 -6.33 -0.58 -1.51
CA LEU A 360 -7.51 -1.30 -1.96
C LEU A 360 -7.14 -2.72 -2.39
N HIS A 361 -8.02 -3.65 -2.11
CA HIS A 361 -7.86 -5.04 -2.48
C HIS A 361 -7.79 -5.20 -4.00
N HIS A 362 -6.88 -6.05 -4.43
CA HIS A 362 -6.87 -6.64 -5.76
C HIS A 362 -6.15 -7.99 -5.72
N ALA A 363 -6.49 -8.89 -6.63
CA ALA A 363 -5.71 -10.10 -6.87
C ALA A 363 -4.27 -9.74 -7.28
N ARG A 364 -3.29 -10.44 -6.70
CA ARG A 364 -1.89 -10.30 -7.12
C ARG A 364 -1.70 -10.87 -8.51
N ALA A 365 -0.81 -10.25 -9.28
CA ALA A 365 -0.49 -10.73 -10.60
C ALA A 365 0.25 -12.09 -10.48
N ALA A 366 -0.12 -13.07 -11.31
CA ALA A 366 0.48 -14.40 -11.28
C ALA A 366 1.99 -14.37 -11.63
N ASP A 367 2.42 -13.37 -12.39
CA ASP A 367 3.80 -13.17 -12.84
C ASP A 367 4.74 -12.61 -11.75
N TRP A 368 4.27 -12.45 -10.52
CA TRP A 368 5.08 -11.99 -9.37
C TRP A 368 6.29 -12.90 -9.07
N PHE A 369 6.26 -14.17 -9.49
CA PHE A 369 7.33 -15.16 -9.29
C PHE A 369 8.09 -15.55 -10.56
N ASP A 370 7.56 -15.25 -11.74
CA ASP A 370 7.97 -15.96 -12.96
C ASP A 370 8.82 -15.13 -13.93
N ALA A 371 8.88 -13.81 -13.78
CA ALA A 371 9.49 -12.98 -14.82
C ALA A 371 11.03 -13.07 -14.89
N GLU A 372 11.70 -13.63 -13.89
CA GLU A 372 13.15 -13.92 -13.91
C GLU A 372 13.51 -15.33 -13.42
N GLY A 373 12.53 -16.22 -13.15
CA GLY A 373 12.80 -17.54 -12.56
C GLY A 373 13.34 -17.48 -11.13
N THR A 374 13.28 -16.32 -10.50
CA THR A 374 13.77 -16.06 -9.16
C THR A 374 12.58 -15.92 -8.22
N GLY A 375 12.38 -16.94 -7.39
CA GLY A 375 11.40 -16.89 -6.30
C GLY A 375 11.76 -15.82 -5.24
N PRO A 376 11.31 -15.98 -3.98
CA PRO A 376 11.56 -15.04 -2.88
C PRO A 376 13.03 -14.58 -2.69
N GLY A 377 14.00 -15.34 -3.20
CA GLY A 377 15.44 -15.03 -3.14
C GLY A 377 15.97 -14.09 -4.24
N ALA A 378 15.16 -13.65 -5.21
CA ALA A 378 15.58 -12.69 -6.26
C ALA A 378 16.23 -11.42 -5.66
N TYR A 379 15.69 -11.00 -4.53
CA TYR A 379 16.12 -9.81 -3.79
C TYR A 379 17.46 -9.99 -3.07
N GLU A 380 17.87 -11.23 -2.76
CA GLU A 380 19.08 -11.48 -1.98
C GLU A 380 20.35 -11.23 -2.80
N THR A 381 20.27 -11.36 -4.12
CA THR A 381 21.40 -11.20 -5.04
C THR A 381 21.31 -9.93 -5.89
N PHE A 382 20.20 -9.18 -5.79
CA PHE A 382 20.04 -7.92 -6.53
C PHE A 382 21.09 -6.88 -6.09
N PRO A 383 21.75 -6.16 -7.01
CA PRO A 383 22.77 -5.18 -6.66
C PRO A 383 22.13 -3.86 -6.20
N TRP A 384 21.56 -3.86 -5.00
CA TRP A 384 20.88 -2.71 -4.39
C TRP A 384 21.71 -1.43 -4.39
N CYS A 385 21.06 -0.30 -4.65
CA CYS A 385 21.62 1.04 -4.65
C CYS A 385 22.77 1.24 -5.65
N THR A 386 22.87 0.41 -6.70
CA THR A 386 23.90 0.53 -7.75
C THR A 386 23.40 1.17 -9.05
N TRP A 387 22.16 1.63 -9.09
CA TRP A 387 21.60 2.30 -10.28
C TRP A 387 22.37 3.60 -10.58
N PRO A 388 22.91 3.79 -11.80
CA PRO A 388 23.70 4.98 -12.11
C PRO A 388 22.85 6.27 -12.09
N PRO A 389 23.30 7.34 -11.41
CA PRO A 389 22.61 8.64 -11.39
C PRO A 389 22.42 9.29 -12.76
N ASP A 390 23.27 8.96 -13.73
CA ASP A 390 23.28 9.48 -15.11
C ASP A 390 22.57 8.55 -16.10
N SER A 391 21.79 7.59 -15.61
CA SER A 391 21.04 6.66 -16.46
C SER A 391 20.01 7.39 -17.31
N ASP A 392 19.91 7.02 -18.59
CA ASP A 392 18.79 7.38 -19.45
C ASP A 392 17.53 6.64 -18.98
N ILE A 393 16.58 7.40 -18.43
CA ILE A 393 15.35 6.87 -17.85
C ILE A 393 14.11 7.24 -18.66
N GLY A 394 13.09 6.37 -18.60
CA GLY A 394 11.78 6.63 -19.20
C GLY A 394 11.79 6.62 -20.73
N ASP A 395 12.75 5.97 -21.39
CA ASP A 395 12.71 5.78 -22.85
C ASP A 395 11.49 4.94 -23.23
N LEU A 396 10.49 5.57 -23.88
CA LEU A 396 9.26 4.90 -24.33
C LEU A 396 9.53 3.81 -25.37
N ALA A 397 10.67 3.87 -26.09
CA ALA A 397 11.06 2.87 -27.07
C ALA A 397 11.81 1.67 -26.45
N LYS A 398 12.08 1.66 -25.14
CA LYS A 398 12.90 0.64 -24.47
C LYS A 398 12.32 -0.78 -24.62
N PHE A 399 11.01 -0.92 -24.50
CA PHE A 399 10.30 -2.21 -24.58
C PHE A 399 9.42 -2.34 -25.84
N SER A 400 9.42 -1.34 -26.72
CA SER A 400 8.65 -1.40 -27.96
C SER A 400 9.21 -2.47 -28.90
N THR A 401 8.31 -3.26 -29.47
CA THR A 401 8.65 -4.33 -30.41
C THR A 401 9.16 -3.82 -31.76
N HIS A 402 9.07 -2.51 -32.01
CA HIS A 402 9.43 -1.85 -33.27
C HIS A 402 10.86 -1.30 -33.34
N ARG A 403 11.76 -1.63 -32.39
CA ARG A 403 13.20 -1.37 -32.58
C ARG A 403 13.71 -2.18 -33.77
N SER A 404 13.70 -1.53 -34.93
CA SER A 404 14.34 -2.02 -36.15
C SER A 404 15.83 -2.18 -35.85
N ARG A 405 16.38 -3.33 -36.19
CA ARG A 405 17.83 -3.61 -36.09
C ARG A 405 18.67 -2.61 -36.86
#